data_AF-A0A1C5Y0E2-F1
#
_entry.id   AF-A0A1C5Y0E2-F1
#
_cell.length_a   1.000
_cell.length_b   1.000
_cell.length_c   1.000
_cell.angle_alpha   90.00
_cell.angle_beta   90.00
_cell.angle_gamma   90.00
#
_symmetry.space_group_name_H-M   'P 1'
#
loop_
_entity.id
_entity.type
_entity.pdbx_description
1 polymer ?
#
loop_
_entity_poly.entity_id
_entity_poly.type
_entity_poly.pdbx_seq_one_letter_code
_entity_poly.pdbx_strand_id
1 'polypeptide(L)' 'MAEILKEGMLAEVIVLDRNLFEVKPKEILDTKVLVTIMDGEIIY' A
#
# COMPACT_ATOMS: atom_id res chain seq x y z
N MET A 1 -15.69 0.72 6.84
CA MET A 1 -15.03 -0.52 7.32
C MET A 1 -13.72 -0.62 6.57
N ALA A 2 -12.58 -0.69 7.27
CA ALA A 2 -11.31 -0.94 6.59
C ALA A 2 -11.24 -2.43 6.25
N GLU A 3 -11.09 -2.76 4.98
CA GLU A 3 -10.83 -4.14 4.56
C GLU A 3 -9.39 -4.50 4.97
N ILE A 4 -9.25 -5.60 5.70
CA ILE A 4 -7.97 -6.12 6.17
C ILE A 4 -7.50 -7.13 5.12
N LEU A 5 -6.23 -7.08 4.71
CA LEU A 5 -5.69 -8.09 3.81
C LEU A 5 -5.80 -9.48 4.43
N LYS A 6 -6.53 -10.37 3.75
CA LYS A 6 -6.79 -11.74 4.19
C LYS A 6 -6.88 -12.66 2.97
N GLU A 7 -6.50 -13.91 3.16
CA GLU A 7 -6.68 -14.96 2.15
C GLU A 7 -8.14 -15.05 1.68
N GLY A 8 -8.32 -15.22 0.37
CA GLY A 8 -9.62 -15.28 -0.28
C GLY A 8 -10.27 -13.93 -0.57
N MET A 9 -9.63 -12.81 -0.19
CA MET A 9 -10.05 -11.47 -0.61
C MET A 9 -9.44 -11.07 -1.95
N LEU A 10 -10.09 -10.12 -2.63
CA LEU A 10 -9.55 -9.49 -3.83
C LEU A 10 -8.22 -8.80 -3.50
N ALA A 11 -7.21 -8.99 -4.34
CA ALA A 11 -5.87 -8.49 -4.11
C ALA A 11 -5.77 -7.00 -4.47
N GLU A 12 -6.20 -6.17 -3.53
CA GLU A 12 -6.11 -4.71 -3.55
C GLU A 12 -4.99 -4.26 -2.60
N VAL A 13 -3.78 -4.02 -3.12
CA VAL A 13 -2.58 -3.78 -2.31
C VAL A 13 -1.69 -2.70 -2.93
N ILE A 14 -1.16 -1.81 -2.07
CA ILE A 14 -0.17 -0.81 -2.44
C ILE A 14 1.12 -1.06 -1.66
N VAL A 15 2.25 -1.11 -2.36
CA VAL A 15 3.58 -1.21 -1.75
C VAL A 15 4.24 0.17 -1.75
N LEU A 16 4.71 0.60 -0.58
CA LEU A 16 5.34 1.91 -0.36
C LEU A 16 6.84 1.76 -0.14
N ASP A 17 7.60 2.80 -0.44
CA ASP A 17 9.07 2.83 -0.27
C ASP A 17 9.53 2.90 1.20
N ARG A 18 8.59 3.10 2.14
CA ARG A 18 8.86 3.20 3.58
C ARG A 18 7.66 2.79 4.41
N ASN A 19 7.93 2.46 5.67
CA ASN A 19 6.89 2.20 6.66
C ASN A 19 6.33 3.53 7.21
N LEU A 20 5.08 3.84 6.90
CA LEU A 20 4.41 5.07 7.35
C LEU A 20 4.23 5.15 8.88
N PHE A 21 4.28 4.00 9.59
CA PHE A 21 4.13 3.95 11.04
C PHE A 21 5.42 4.25 11.79
N GLU A 22 6.56 4.32 11.10
CA GLU A 22 7.89 4.53 11.70
C GLU A 22 8.50 5.89 11.34
N VAL A 23 7.92 6.61 10.38
CA VAL A 23 8.41 7.93 9.92
C VAL A 23 7.68 9.08 10.60
N LYS A 24 8.29 10.28 10.58
CA LYS A 24 7.63 11.47 11.12
C LYS A 24 6.46 11.86 10.22
N PRO A 25 5.37 12.45 10.77
CA PRO A 25 4.22 12.86 9.96
C PRO A 25 4.56 13.75 8.74
N LYS A 26 5.61 14.59 8.85
CA LYS A 26 6.04 15.46 7.75
C LYS A 26 6.70 14.69 6.60
N GLU A 27 7.33 13.55 6.89
CA GLU A 27 8.05 12.71 5.91
C GLU A 27 7.11 11.78 5.14
N ILE A 28 5.85 11.65 5.59
CA ILE A 28 4.81 10.87 4.89
C ILE A 28 4.59 11.42 3.48
N LEU A 29 4.67 12.74 3.30
CA LEU A 29 4.46 13.41 2.00
C LEU A 29 5.53 13.05 0.96
N ASP A 30 6.71 12.60 1.39
CA ASP A 30 7.81 12.20 0.52
C ASP A 30 7.77 10.70 0.16
N THR A 31 6.74 9.98 0.61
CA THR A 31 6.56 8.54 0.35
C THR A 31 6.26 8.30 -1.12
N LYS A 32 6.90 7.27 -1.68
CA LYS A 32 6.68 6.85 -3.06
C LYS A 32 5.90 5.55 -3.07
N VAL A 33 4.93 5.47 -3.98
CA VAL A 33 4.36 4.19 -4.37
C VAL A 33 5.39 3.45 -5.22
N LEU A 34 5.69 2.22 -4.85
CA LEU A 34 6.59 1.35 -5.60
C LEU A 34 5.83 0.41 -6.54
N VAL A 35 4.70 -0.13 -6.06
CA VAL A 35 3.85 -1.05 -6.81
C VAL A 35 2.39 -0.80 -6.43
N THR A 36 1.50 -0.86 -7.42
CA THR A 36 0.05 -0.92 -7.22
C THR A 36 -0.49 -2.22 -7.82
N ILE A 37 -1.18 -3.00 -6.99
CA ILE A 37 -1.89 -4.21 -7.39
C ILE A 37 -3.39 -3.96 -7.23
N MET A 38 -4.12 -4.04 -8.34
CA MET A 38 -5.59 -3.91 -8.40
C MET A 38 -6.14 -5.15 -9.09
N ASP A 39 -7.23 -5.73 -8.59
CA ASP A 39 -7.83 -6.95 -9.15
C ASP A 39 -6.84 -8.12 -9.34
N GLY A 40 -5.75 -8.15 -8.58
CA GLY A 40 -4.66 -9.14 -8.71
C GLY A 40 -3.66 -8.87 -9.83
N GLU A 41 -3.77 -7.76 -10.54
CA GLU A 41 -2.82 -7.34 -11.58
C GLU A 41 -1.95 -6.17 -11.11
N ILE A 42 -0.67 -6.19 -11.50
CA ILE A 42 0.24 -5.05 -11.29
C ILE A 42 -0.06 -4.00 -12.34
N ILE A 43 -0.52 -2.82 -11.92
CA ILE A 43 -0.90 -1.72 -12.82
C ILE A 43 0.05 -0.52 -12.77
N TYR A 44 0.96 -0.50 -11.80
CA TYR A 44 2.01 0.51 -11.63
C TYR A 44 3.17 -0.10 -10.86
#